data_AF-A0A413ELB0-F1
#
_entry.id   AF-A0A413ELB0-F1
#
_cell.length_a   1.000
_cell.length_b   1.000
_cell.length_c   1.000
_cell.angle_alpha   90.00
_cell.angle_beta   90.00
_cell.angle_gamma   90.00
#
_symmetry.space_group_name_H-M   'P 1'
#
loop_
_entity.id
_entity.type
_entity.pdbx_description
1 polymer ?
#
loop_
_entity_poly.entity_id
_entity_poly.type
_entity_poly.pdbx_seq_one_letter_code
_entity_poly.pdbx_strand_id
1 'polypeptide(L)'
;MGTTVTQEFKKRYNAKVLNARYTFEKYIQYKDIQNTLEALNIDREKFWYLLLFVSDYIYGSCLEGIKVKETSRVLVEKLMQQLGKNIGNSGCILSFIKPMTLTLKLQEKHRSIEIDDPISLAYIYLVYEAGKDYFSNDKPTRFDTQGIDRKGKDTEYKTILVAMFYKLLKSFFKLLPKTNTSKSAKAYSTVSLNKTLLISRLVYLTNLSKDKRYTGVDEKNSKLCPNFIKDQIKSYKDYEILRANKFYK
;
A
#
# COMPACT_ATOMS: atom_id res chain seq x y z
N MET A 1 3.08 13.34 14.21
CA MET A 1 3.14 13.33 12.73
C MET A 1 1.80 13.54 12.04
N GLY A 2 0.64 13.18 12.61
CA GLY A 2 -0.67 13.35 11.94
C GLY A 2 -1.11 14.81 11.68
N THR A 3 -0.59 15.78 12.43
CA THR A 3 -0.97 17.20 12.29
C THR A 3 -0.43 17.85 11.02
N THR A 4 0.78 17.49 10.57
CA THR A 4 1.43 18.11 9.40
C THR A 4 0.72 17.75 8.08
N VAL A 5 0.37 16.47 7.89
CA VAL A 5 -0.30 16.00 6.66
C VAL A 5 -1.68 16.64 6.49
N THR A 6 -2.45 16.73 7.57
CA THR A 6 -3.77 17.38 7.55
C THR A 6 -3.67 18.88 7.30
N GLN A 7 -2.67 19.56 7.86
CA GLN A 7 -2.42 20.98 7.60
C GLN A 7 -2.07 21.23 6.13
N GLU A 8 -1.19 20.42 5.55
CA GLU A 8 -0.79 20.56 4.15
C GLU A 8 -1.94 20.28 3.19
N PHE A 9 -2.80 19.30 3.50
CA PHE A 9 -4.04 19.08 2.73
C PHE A 9 -4.95 20.31 2.74
N LYS A 10 -5.21 20.89 3.93
CA LYS A 10 -6.04 22.10 4.07
C LYS A 10 -5.47 23.26 3.28
N LYS A 11 -4.16 23.48 3.35
CA LYS A 11 -3.46 24.53 2.59
C LYS A 11 -3.64 24.36 1.10
N ARG A 12 -3.41 23.16 0.57
CA ARG A 12 -3.55 22.84 -0.86
C ARG A 12 -5.01 22.93 -1.34
N TYR A 13 -5.95 22.47 -0.53
CA TYR A 13 -7.38 22.58 -0.79
C TYR A 13 -7.81 24.05 -0.92
N ASN A 14 -7.47 24.88 0.07
CA ASN A 14 -7.81 26.30 0.08
C ASN A 14 -7.16 27.08 -1.07
N ALA A 15 -5.95 26.69 -1.48
CA ALA A 15 -5.25 27.25 -2.63
C ALA A 15 -5.78 26.74 -3.99
N LYS A 16 -6.73 25.78 -4.00
CA LYS A 16 -7.29 25.16 -5.23
C LYS A 16 -6.24 24.50 -6.11
N VAL A 17 -5.21 23.90 -5.51
CA VAL A 17 -4.08 23.25 -6.22
C VAL A 17 -4.09 21.71 -6.11
N LEU A 18 -5.22 21.11 -5.73
CA LEU A 18 -5.35 19.66 -5.63
C LEU A 18 -5.39 19.00 -7.01
N ASN A 19 -4.74 17.84 -7.12
CA ASN A 19 -4.71 17.02 -8.32
C ASN A 19 -5.91 16.04 -8.39
N ALA A 20 -7.11 16.57 -8.23
CA ALA A 20 -8.37 15.83 -8.34
C ALA A 20 -9.21 16.40 -9.49
N ARG A 21 -9.32 15.67 -10.61
CA ARG A 21 -10.02 16.12 -11.82
C ARG A 21 -11.46 15.60 -11.90
N TYR A 22 -12.18 15.65 -10.80
CA TYR A 22 -13.60 15.27 -10.68
C TYR A 22 -14.29 16.24 -9.72
N THR A 23 -15.60 16.40 -9.86
CA THR A 23 -16.36 17.42 -9.14
C THR A 23 -17.30 16.82 -8.11
N PHE A 24 -17.71 17.63 -7.13
CA PHE A 24 -18.64 17.20 -6.10
C PHE A 24 -20.00 16.80 -6.70
N GLU A 25 -20.44 17.50 -7.75
CA GLU A 25 -21.69 17.22 -8.46
C GLU A 25 -21.65 15.83 -9.11
N LYS A 26 -20.55 15.46 -9.78
CA LYS A 26 -20.41 14.10 -10.35
C LYS A 26 -20.38 13.03 -9.27
N TYR A 27 -19.74 13.32 -8.14
CA TYR A 27 -19.68 12.40 -7.00
C TYR A 27 -21.08 12.17 -6.41
N ILE A 28 -21.85 13.23 -6.12
CA ILE A 28 -23.16 13.11 -5.48
C ILE A 28 -24.21 12.48 -6.42
N GLN A 29 -24.09 12.68 -7.73
CA GLN A 29 -24.99 12.07 -8.72
C GLN A 29 -24.76 10.57 -8.93
N TYR A 30 -23.62 10.02 -8.49
CA TYR A 30 -23.30 8.60 -8.66
C TYR A 30 -24.07 7.74 -7.64
N LYS A 31 -25.34 7.44 -7.93
CA LYS A 31 -26.29 6.72 -7.04
C LYS A 31 -25.69 5.46 -6.40
N ASP A 32 -25.03 4.64 -7.20
CA ASP A 32 -24.39 3.40 -6.77
C ASP A 32 -23.29 3.59 -5.69
N ILE A 33 -22.55 4.71 -5.74
CA ILE A 33 -21.56 5.06 -4.72
C ILE A 33 -22.28 5.59 -3.48
N GLN A 34 -23.24 6.50 -3.66
CA GLN A 34 -23.98 7.12 -2.55
C GLN A 34 -24.75 6.09 -1.73
N ASN A 35 -25.45 5.16 -2.40
CA ASN A 35 -26.18 4.08 -1.77
C ASN A 35 -25.24 3.21 -0.91
N THR A 36 -24.07 2.84 -1.45
CA THR A 36 -23.10 2.03 -0.68
C THR A 36 -22.51 2.80 0.50
N LEU A 37 -22.22 4.10 0.37
CA LEU A 37 -21.74 4.92 1.48
C LEU A 37 -22.77 5.03 2.60
N GLU A 38 -24.03 5.28 2.26
CA GLU A 38 -25.15 5.31 3.21
C GLU A 38 -25.32 3.97 3.92
N ALA A 39 -25.31 2.86 3.19
CA ALA A 39 -25.42 1.52 3.77
C ALA A 39 -24.22 1.13 4.66
N LEU A 40 -23.06 1.75 4.45
CA LEU A 40 -21.89 1.63 5.32
C LEU A 40 -21.90 2.62 6.50
N ASN A 41 -22.95 3.44 6.62
CA ASN A 41 -23.06 4.54 7.59
C ASN A 41 -21.88 5.53 7.51
N ILE A 42 -21.47 5.85 6.27
CA ILE A 42 -20.39 6.80 6.00
C ILE A 42 -21.00 8.12 5.55
N ASP A 43 -20.60 9.18 6.23
CA ASP A 43 -20.94 10.56 5.88
C ASP A 43 -20.38 10.90 4.49
N ARG A 44 -21.30 11.14 3.54
CA ARG A 44 -21.00 11.37 2.13
C ARG A 44 -20.18 12.65 1.90
N GLU A 45 -20.37 13.69 2.70
CA GLU A 45 -19.63 14.94 2.57
C GLU A 45 -18.23 14.83 3.17
N LYS A 46 -18.09 14.17 4.32
CA LYS A 46 -16.77 13.91 4.91
C LYS A 46 -15.94 12.96 4.05
N PHE A 47 -16.58 11.95 3.46
CA PHE A 47 -15.91 11.01 2.57
C PHE A 47 -15.39 11.67 1.29
N TRP A 48 -16.06 12.73 0.80
CA TRP A 48 -15.57 13.53 -0.32
C TRP A 48 -14.17 14.12 -0.06
N TYR A 49 -13.94 14.69 1.13
CA TYR A 49 -12.61 15.21 1.49
C TYR A 49 -11.54 14.12 1.57
N LEU A 50 -11.91 12.93 2.08
CA LEU A 50 -11.02 11.77 2.05
C LEU A 50 -10.66 11.39 0.60
N LEU A 51 -11.64 11.38 -0.30
CA LEU A 51 -11.43 11.04 -1.70
C LEU A 51 -10.48 12.04 -2.38
N LEU A 52 -10.71 13.34 -2.16
CA LEU A 52 -9.83 14.42 -2.64
C LEU A 52 -8.39 14.26 -2.12
N PHE A 53 -8.25 14.03 -0.82
CA PHE A 53 -6.95 13.79 -0.20
C PHE A 53 -6.25 12.60 -0.82
N VAL A 54 -6.93 11.45 -0.93
CA VAL A 54 -6.34 10.23 -1.50
C VAL A 54 -5.90 10.48 -2.94
N SER A 55 -6.71 11.14 -3.77
CA SER A 55 -6.36 11.47 -5.16
C SER A 55 -5.13 12.37 -5.26
N ASP A 56 -5.06 13.43 -4.46
CA ASP A 56 -3.90 14.34 -4.47
C ASP A 56 -2.65 13.68 -3.88
N TYR A 57 -2.81 12.85 -2.84
CA TYR A 57 -1.72 12.11 -2.21
C TYR A 57 -1.08 11.09 -3.17
N ILE A 58 -1.88 10.29 -3.87
CA ILE A 58 -1.33 9.34 -4.84
C ILE A 58 -0.67 10.06 -6.02
N TYR A 59 -1.17 11.24 -6.41
CA TYR A 59 -0.55 12.03 -7.46
C TYR A 59 0.84 12.52 -7.02
N GLY A 60 0.93 13.11 -5.84
CA GLY A 60 2.19 13.59 -5.25
C GLY A 60 3.18 12.47 -4.91
N SER A 61 2.72 11.22 -4.77
CA SER A 61 3.59 10.05 -4.55
C SER A 61 4.02 9.43 -5.88
N CYS A 62 3.06 9.01 -6.70
CA CYS A 62 3.31 8.18 -7.87
C CYS A 62 3.68 8.96 -9.13
N LEU A 63 3.22 10.20 -9.29
CA LEU A 63 3.46 10.99 -10.51
C LEU A 63 4.45 12.12 -10.33
N GLU A 64 4.48 12.76 -9.15
CA GLU A 64 5.46 13.82 -8.89
C GLU A 64 6.41 13.50 -7.73
N GLY A 65 6.25 12.34 -7.09
CA GLY A 65 7.11 11.96 -5.98
C GLY A 65 8.54 11.71 -6.42
N ILE A 66 9.45 11.74 -5.46
CA ILE A 66 10.86 11.44 -5.69
C ILE A 66 11.07 9.97 -5.36
N LYS A 67 11.65 9.21 -6.30
CA LYS A 67 11.98 7.81 -6.03
C LYS A 67 13.10 7.73 -5.01
N VAL A 68 12.91 6.88 -4.01
CA VAL A 68 13.84 6.67 -2.91
C VAL A 68 14.28 5.22 -2.86
N LYS A 69 15.40 4.98 -2.18
CA LYS A 69 15.88 3.64 -1.86
C LYS A 69 15.18 3.13 -0.61
N GLU A 70 15.20 1.81 -0.45
CA GLU A 70 14.90 1.18 0.83
C GLU A 70 15.84 1.72 1.90
N THR A 71 15.34 1.83 3.13
CA THR A 71 16.17 2.23 4.26
C THR A 71 17.13 1.11 4.61
N SER A 72 18.24 1.45 5.28
CA SER A 72 19.19 0.45 5.77
C SER A 72 18.50 -0.56 6.69
N ARG A 73 17.56 -0.09 7.53
CA ARG A 73 16.76 -0.98 8.40
C ARG A 73 15.98 -2.00 7.59
N VAL A 74 15.20 -1.56 6.60
CA VAL A 74 14.36 -2.46 5.78
C VAL A 74 15.20 -3.50 5.04
N LEU A 75 16.38 -3.13 4.53
CA LEU A 75 17.29 -4.07 3.87
C LEU A 75 17.77 -5.17 4.83
N VAL A 76 18.15 -4.81 6.06
CA VAL A 76 18.56 -5.78 7.08
C VAL A 76 17.37 -6.64 7.51
N GLU A 77 16.21 -6.05 7.76
CA GLU A 77 14.98 -6.78 8.11
C GLU A 77 14.61 -7.82 7.06
N LYS A 78 14.72 -7.48 5.76
CA LYS A 78 14.48 -8.43 4.66
C LYS A 78 15.47 -9.59 4.69
N LEU A 79 16.75 -9.32 4.88
CA LEU A 79 17.77 -10.35 5.04
C LEU A 79 17.43 -11.28 6.21
N MET A 80 17.17 -10.71 7.40
CA MET A 80 16.86 -11.47 8.61
C MET A 80 15.56 -12.26 8.47
N GLN A 81 14.55 -11.72 7.79
CA GLN A 81 13.31 -12.44 7.51
C GLN A 81 13.55 -13.66 6.60
N GLN A 82 14.44 -13.57 5.62
CA GLN A 82 14.81 -14.72 4.79
C GLN A 82 15.56 -15.78 5.60
N LEU A 83 16.50 -15.37 6.46
CA LEU A 83 17.22 -16.28 7.36
C LEU A 83 16.25 -16.99 8.30
N GLY A 84 15.45 -16.24 9.07
CA GLY A 84 14.53 -16.80 10.06
C GLY A 84 13.46 -17.71 9.47
N LYS A 85 13.01 -17.48 8.23
CA LYS A 85 12.06 -18.37 7.53
C LYS A 85 12.68 -19.69 7.09
N ASN A 86 14.00 -19.76 6.93
CA ASN A 86 14.68 -20.92 6.36
C ASN A 86 15.47 -21.73 7.40
N ILE A 87 15.64 -21.22 8.61
CA ILE A 87 16.24 -21.96 9.72
C ILE A 87 15.13 -22.76 10.42
N GLY A 88 15.23 -24.09 10.33
CA GLY A 88 14.35 -25.03 11.01
C GLY A 88 14.90 -25.42 12.39
N ASN A 89 14.00 -25.73 13.32
CA ASN A 89 14.34 -26.32 14.61
C ASN A 89 13.63 -27.67 14.76
N SER A 90 14.20 -28.72 14.17
CA SER A 90 13.74 -30.10 14.36
C SER A 90 14.71 -30.80 15.32
N GLY A 91 14.25 -31.05 16.56
CA GLY A 91 14.95 -31.96 17.48
C GLY A 91 16.36 -31.54 17.88
N CYS A 92 16.51 -30.32 18.42
CA CYS A 92 17.77 -29.76 18.97
C CYS A 92 18.89 -29.43 17.96
N ILE A 93 18.75 -29.77 16.68
CA ILE A 93 19.75 -29.47 15.65
C ILE A 93 19.24 -28.35 14.74
N LEU A 94 19.99 -27.25 14.68
CA LEU A 94 19.76 -26.17 13.72
C LEU A 94 20.09 -26.68 12.32
N SER A 95 19.10 -26.63 11.44
CA SER A 95 19.23 -27.09 10.05
C SER A 95 18.48 -26.13 9.12
N PHE A 96 18.80 -26.19 7.82
CA PHE A 96 18.03 -25.47 6.83
C PHE A 96 16.79 -26.24 6.41
N ILE A 97 15.69 -25.52 6.21
CA ILE A 97 14.51 -26.05 5.50
C ILE A 97 14.85 -26.27 4.02
N LYS A 98 15.62 -25.35 3.42
CA LYS A 98 16.16 -25.44 2.06
C LYS A 98 17.62 -24.97 2.02
N PRO A 99 18.49 -25.55 1.18
CA PRO A 99 19.87 -25.09 1.03
C PRO A 99 19.94 -23.57 0.81
N MET A 100 20.85 -22.90 1.52
CA MET A 100 21.02 -21.45 1.48
C MET A 100 22.49 -21.10 1.69
N THR A 101 22.97 -20.12 0.92
CA THR A 101 24.33 -19.58 1.04
C THR A 101 24.26 -18.06 1.09
N LEU A 102 24.96 -17.46 2.04
CA LEU A 102 25.18 -16.01 2.11
C LEU A 102 26.58 -15.70 1.55
N THR A 103 26.62 -14.93 0.45
CA THR A 103 27.88 -14.51 -0.18
C THR A 103 28.11 -13.02 0.04
N LEU A 104 29.23 -12.67 0.67
CA LEU A 104 29.71 -11.29 0.82
C LEU A 104 30.85 -11.04 -0.17
N LYS A 105 30.67 -10.04 -1.04
CA LYS A 105 31.65 -9.63 -2.06
C LYS A 105 32.18 -8.24 -1.73
N LEU A 106 33.51 -8.10 -1.70
CA LEU A 106 34.19 -6.80 -1.66
C LEU A 106 34.73 -6.50 -3.06
N GLN A 107 34.42 -5.31 -3.60
CA GLN A 107 34.71 -4.98 -5.01
C GLN A 107 36.19 -5.12 -5.40
N GLU A 108 37.10 -4.90 -4.45
CA GLU A 108 38.55 -4.93 -4.68
C GLU A 108 39.18 -6.31 -4.38
N LYS A 109 38.39 -7.28 -3.87
CA LYS A 109 38.89 -8.62 -3.54
C LYS A 109 38.32 -9.66 -4.50
N HIS A 110 39.22 -10.50 -5.02
CA HIS A 110 38.84 -11.61 -5.90
C HIS A 110 38.05 -12.73 -5.21
N ARG A 111 38.20 -12.88 -3.88
CA ARG A 111 37.53 -13.95 -3.11
C ARG A 111 36.35 -13.40 -2.30
N SER A 112 35.18 -14.01 -2.47
CA SER A 112 34.01 -13.84 -1.61
C SER A 112 34.18 -14.56 -0.27
N ILE A 113 33.51 -14.06 0.76
CA ILE A 113 33.20 -14.86 1.96
C ILE A 113 31.86 -15.53 1.70
N GLU A 114 31.80 -16.84 1.88
CA GLU A 114 30.60 -17.65 1.71
C GLU A 114 30.29 -18.35 3.03
N ILE A 115 29.04 -18.24 3.46
CA ILE A 115 28.51 -18.90 4.65
C ILE A 115 27.33 -19.76 4.19
N ASP A 116 27.50 -21.07 4.25
CA ASP A 116 26.54 -22.07 3.80
C ASP A 116 26.17 -23.08 4.89
N ASP A 117 26.60 -22.85 6.14
CA ASP A 117 26.23 -23.68 7.28
C ASP A 117 25.06 -23.05 8.08
N PRO A 118 24.13 -23.87 8.59
CA PRO A 118 22.95 -23.39 9.29
C PRO A 118 23.23 -22.77 10.65
N ILE A 119 24.32 -23.14 11.32
CA ILE A 119 24.65 -22.65 12.66
C ILE A 119 25.11 -21.20 12.57
N SER A 120 26.01 -20.87 11.64
CA SER A 120 26.50 -19.50 11.43
C SER A 120 25.38 -18.54 11.01
N LEU A 121 24.51 -18.94 10.10
CA LEU A 121 23.37 -18.10 9.70
C LEU A 121 22.34 -17.94 10.82
N ALA A 122 22.12 -18.98 11.63
CA ALA A 122 21.29 -18.90 12.82
C ALA A 122 21.90 -17.98 13.88
N TYR A 123 23.21 -18.03 14.09
CA TYR A 123 23.90 -17.14 15.02
C TYR A 123 23.68 -15.66 14.63
N ILE A 124 23.86 -15.31 13.34
CA ILE A 124 23.59 -13.95 12.85
C ILE A 124 22.14 -13.53 13.13
N TYR A 125 21.18 -14.41 12.81
CA TYR A 125 19.76 -14.15 13.03
C TYR A 125 19.43 -13.96 14.51
N LEU A 126 19.96 -14.80 15.40
CA LEU A 126 19.71 -14.73 16.85
C LEU A 126 20.32 -13.46 17.48
N VAL A 127 21.52 -13.06 17.05
CA VAL A 127 22.13 -11.80 17.49
C VAL A 127 21.27 -10.61 17.06
N TYR A 128 20.75 -10.62 15.84
CA TYR A 128 19.81 -9.60 15.38
C TYR A 128 18.53 -9.58 16.22
N GLU A 129 17.90 -10.74 16.44
CA GLU A 129 16.67 -10.86 17.23
C GLU A 129 16.85 -10.36 18.67
N ALA A 130 18.01 -10.62 19.29
CA ALA A 130 18.33 -10.14 20.63
C ALA A 130 18.54 -8.62 20.68
N GLY A 131 19.01 -8.00 19.59
CA GLY A 131 19.38 -6.58 19.56
C GLY A 131 18.39 -5.64 18.86
N LYS A 132 17.46 -6.15 18.05
CA LYS A 132 16.61 -5.32 17.17
C LYS A 132 15.78 -4.29 17.94
N ASP A 133 15.28 -4.64 19.12
CA ASP A 133 14.40 -3.78 19.91
C ASP A 133 15.15 -2.57 20.48
N TYR A 134 16.47 -2.70 20.70
CA TYR A 134 17.32 -1.58 21.12
C TYR A 134 17.34 -0.43 20.09
N PHE A 135 17.15 -0.75 18.82
CA PHE A 135 17.10 0.23 17.73
C PHE A 135 15.67 0.63 17.34
N SER A 136 14.65 0.03 17.97
CA SER A 136 13.23 0.33 17.78
C SER A 136 12.82 1.48 18.70
N ASN A 137 13.23 2.69 18.34
CA ASN A 137 12.90 3.92 19.06
C ASN A 137 11.67 4.61 18.46
N ASP A 138 10.94 5.39 19.28
CA ASP A 138 9.80 6.21 18.84
C ASP A 138 10.18 7.30 17.81
N LYS A 139 11.48 7.59 17.70
CA LYS A 139 12.03 8.58 16.76
C LYS A 139 12.85 7.90 15.67
N PRO A 140 12.74 8.35 14.41
CA PRO A 140 13.56 7.86 13.31
C PRO A 140 15.05 8.00 13.63
N THR A 141 15.83 6.98 13.27
CA THR A 141 17.29 6.94 13.41
C THR A 141 17.96 7.14 12.04
N ARG A 142 19.29 7.20 12.03
CA ARG A 142 20.06 7.18 10.77
C ARG A 142 19.76 5.96 9.89
N PHE A 143 19.33 4.84 10.48
CA PHE A 143 18.98 3.62 9.74
C PHE A 143 17.64 3.72 9.01
N ASP A 144 16.83 4.72 9.36
CA ASP A 144 15.51 5.00 8.81
C ASP A 144 15.54 6.09 7.72
N THR A 145 16.71 6.67 7.48
CA THR A 145 16.88 7.72 6.47
C THR A 145 16.83 7.11 5.08
N GLN A 146 15.91 7.59 4.25
CA GLN A 146 15.81 7.20 2.85
C GLN A 146 16.74 8.04 1.98
N GLY A 147 17.55 7.38 1.15
CA GLY A 147 18.35 8.03 0.12
C GLY A 147 17.58 8.18 -1.19
N ILE A 148 17.84 9.24 -1.96
CA ILE A 148 17.26 9.41 -3.30
C ILE A 148 17.80 8.33 -4.24
N ASP A 149 16.92 7.69 -5.00
CA ASP A 149 17.28 6.79 -6.10
C ASP A 149 17.33 7.58 -7.42
N ARG A 150 18.51 8.14 -7.72
CA ARG A 150 18.75 8.93 -8.95
C ARG A 150 18.65 8.13 -10.25
N LYS A 151 18.65 6.78 -10.19
CA LYS A 151 18.46 5.92 -11.37
C LYS A 151 16.99 5.48 -11.53
N GLY A 152 16.14 5.89 -10.59
CA GLY A 152 14.73 5.57 -10.57
C GLY A 152 13.94 6.23 -11.68
N LYS A 153 12.85 5.61 -12.13
CA LYS A 153 11.89 6.27 -13.02
C LYS A 153 11.21 7.42 -12.28
N ASP A 154 10.95 8.51 -12.99
CA ASP A 154 10.32 9.72 -12.47
C ASP A 154 8.84 9.55 -12.12
N THR A 155 8.16 8.55 -12.70
CA THR A 155 6.74 8.26 -12.45
C THR A 155 6.45 6.77 -12.38
N GLU A 156 5.38 6.41 -11.68
CA GLU A 156 4.84 5.06 -11.61
C GLU A 156 3.76 4.78 -12.67
N TYR A 157 3.59 3.50 -12.99
CA TYR A 157 2.54 3.05 -13.89
C TYR A 157 1.14 3.31 -13.32
N LYS A 158 0.16 3.57 -14.20
CA LYS A 158 -1.26 3.79 -13.81
C LYS A 158 -1.83 2.68 -12.92
N THR A 159 -1.45 1.42 -13.14
CA THR A 159 -1.86 0.29 -12.31
C THR A 159 -1.34 0.38 -10.87
N ILE A 160 -0.16 0.97 -10.66
CA ILE A 160 0.40 1.23 -9.33
C ILE A 160 -0.38 2.35 -8.63
N LEU A 161 -0.79 3.39 -9.36
CA LEU A 161 -1.70 4.42 -8.81
C LEU A 161 -3.01 3.80 -8.33
N VAL A 162 -3.63 2.93 -9.14
CA VAL A 162 -4.85 2.21 -8.76
C VAL A 162 -4.61 1.29 -7.55
N ALA A 163 -3.48 0.58 -7.51
CA ALA A 163 -3.11 -0.27 -6.37
C ALA A 163 -2.93 0.55 -5.09
N MET A 164 -2.27 1.71 -5.16
CA MET A 164 -2.11 2.63 -4.02
C MET A 164 -3.45 3.19 -3.54
N PHE A 165 -4.27 3.68 -4.48
CA PHE A 165 -5.62 4.17 -4.21
C PHE A 165 -6.45 3.12 -3.49
N TYR A 166 -6.41 1.87 -3.97
CA TYR A 166 -7.08 0.74 -3.34
C TYR A 166 -6.53 0.44 -1.94
N LYS A 167 -5.20 0.40 -1.75
CA LYS A 167 -4.58 0.16 -0.45
C LYS A 167 -5.00 1.21 0.58
N LEU A 168 -4.96 2.49 0.24
CA LEU A 168 -5.32 3.60 1.14
C LEU A 168 -6.79 3.53 1.58
N LEU A 169 -7.72 3.41 0.63
CA LEU A 169 -9.15 3.31 0.95
C LEU A 169 -9.48 2.02 1.69
N LYS A 170 -8.87 0.89 1.31
CA LYS A 170 -9.03 -0.37 2.03
C LYS A 170 -8.56 -0.27 3.48
N SER A 171 -7.46 0.42 3.75
CA SER A 171 -6.99 0.69 5.12
C SER A 171 -7.98 1.55 5.89
N PHE A 172 -8.51 2.63 5.29
CA PHE A 172 -9.59 3.42 5.91
C PHE A 172 -10.79 2.55 6.30
N PHE A 173 -11.28 1.69 5.39
CA PHE A 173 -12.43 0.82 5.69
C PHE A 173 -12.15 -0.27 6.73
N LYS A 174 -10.88 -0.56 7.06
CA LYS A 174 -10.50 -1.44 8.17
C LYS A 174 -10.52 -0.72 9.51
N LEU A 175 -10.31 0.60 9.52
CA LEU A 175 -10.33 1.43 10.72
C LEU A 175 -11.76 1.79 11.17
N LEU A 176 -12.74 1.66 10.28
CA LEU A 176 -14.15 1.86 10.64
C LEU A 176 -14.56 0.89 11.77
N PRO A 177 -15.33 1.36 12.77
CA PRO A 177 -15.80 0.53 13.87
C PRO A 177 -16.48 -0.75 13.37
N LYS A 178 -16.23 -1.87 14.06
CA LYS A 178 -16.89 -3.16 13.80
C LYS A 178 -18.36 -3.19 14.24
N THR A 179 -18.95 -2.05 14.62
CA THR A 179 -20.35 -1.92 15.07
C THR A 179 -21.37 -2.28 14.00
N ASN A 180 -20.91 -2.57 12.78
CA ASN A 180 -21.69 -3.28 11.78
C ASN A 180 -21.77 -4.77 12.16
N THR A 181 -22.43 -5.10 13.28
CA THR A 181 -23.15 -6.36 13.36
C THR A 181 -24.06 -6.35 12.16
N SER A 182 -23.72 -7.19 11.20
CA SER A 182 -24.54 -7.55 10.07
C SER A 182 -25.97 -7.77 10.56
N LYS A 183 -26.85 -6.77 10.41
CA LYS A 183 -28.17 -7.14 9.90
C LYS A 183 -27.83 -7.87 8.62
N SER A 184 -28.05 -9.19 8.63
CA SER A 184 -27.88 -10.02 7.46
C SER A 184 -28.41 -9.22 6.30
N ALA A 185 -27.54 -8.94 5.31
CA ALA A 185 -28.02 -8.34 4.09
C ALA A 185 -29.16 -9.24 3.65
N LYS A 186 -30.39 -8.71 3.62
CA LYS A 186 -31.47 -9.41 2.93
C LYS A 186 -30.88 -9.71 1.57
N ALA A 187 -30.74 -10.99 1.25
CA ALA A 187 -30.54 -11.39 -0.13
C ALA A 187 -31.58 -10.58 -0.91
N TYR A 188 -31.12 -9.77 -1.88
CA TYR A 188 -31.93 -8.81 -2.66
C TYR A 188 -32.16 -7.38 -2.14
N SER A 189 -31.35 -6.80 -1.23
CA SER A 189 -31.28 -5.32 -1.18
C SER A 189 -30.43 -4.80 -2.35
N THR A 190 -30.96 -3.87 -3.15
CA THR A 190 -30.35 -3.21 -4.33
C THR A 190 -29.01 -2.50 -4.07
N VAL A 191 -28.51 -2.50 -2.83
CA VAL A 191 -27.32 -1.77 -2.39
C VAL A 191 -26.23 -2.74 -1.96
N SER A 192 -25.11 -2.76 -2.69
CA SER A 192 -23.98 -3.62 -2.38
C SER A 192 -23.16 -3.04 -1.21
N LEU A 193 -22.99 -3.81 -0.13
CA LEU A 193 -22.05 -3.50 0.97
C LEU A 193 -20.58 -3.83 0.61
N ASN A 194 -20.32 -4.19 -0.65
CA ASN A 194 -19.00 -4.63 -1.09
C ASN A 194 -18.03 -3.43 -1.18
N LYS A 195 -17.24 -3.26 -0.13
CA LYS A 195 -16.15 -2.26 -0.06
C LYS A 195 -15.16 -2.34 -1.24
N THR A 196 -14.89 -3.54 -1.78
CA THR A 196 -14.03 -3.69 -2.97
C THR A 196 -14.67 -3.07 -4.20
N LEU A 197 -15.96 -3.35 -4.41
CA LEU A 197 -16.73 -2.80 -5.53
C LEU A 197 -16.89 -1.28 -5.40
N LEU A 198 -17.09 -0.76 -4.18
CA LEU A 198 -17.08 0.68 -3.93
C LEU A 198 -15.77 1.32 -4.39
N ILE A 199 -14.62 0.79 -3.95
CA ILE A 199 -13.31 1.30 -4.38
C ILE A 199 -13.16 1.19 -5.90
N SER A 200 -13.61 0.09 -6.49
CA SER A 200 -13.61 -0.10 -7.95
C SER A 200 -14.38 1.01 -8.66
N ARG A 201 -15.60 1.32 -8.23
CA ARG A 201 -16.41 2.41 -8.79
C ARG A 201 -15.76 3.78 -8.58
N LEU A 202 -15.10 4.00 -7.45
CA LEU A 202 -14.34 5.23 -7.18
C LEU A 202 -13.14 5.39 -8.12
N VAL A 203 -12.47 4.31 -8.55
CA VAL A 203 -11.40 4.39 -9.57
C VAL A 203 -11.94 4.93 -10.90
N TYR A 204 -13.14 4.53 -11.28
CA TYR A 204 -13.82 5.04 -12.48
C TYR A 204 -14.26 6.50 -12.31
N LEU A 205 -14.93 6.84 -11.18
CA LEU A 205 -15.37 8.20 -10.87
C LEU A 205 -14.21 9.20 -10.89
N THR A 206 -13.08 8.84 -10.27
CA THR A 206 -11.89 9.69 -10.15
C THR A 206 -11.04 9.74 -11.43
N ASN A 207 -11.43 8.98 -12.46
CA ASN A 207 -10.75 8.89 -13.75
C ASN A 207 -9.28 8.39 -13.63
N LEU A 208 -8.98 7.61 -12.59
CA LEU A 208 -7.71 6.88 -12.50
C LEU A 208 -7.61 5.79 -13.56
N SER A 209 -8.76 5.23 -13.95
CA SER A 209 -8.92 4.41 -15.14
C SER A 209 -10.24 4.77 -15.84
N LYS A 210 -10.21 4.70 -17.18
CA LYS A 210 -11.40 4.87 -18.04
C LYS A 210 -12.10 3.54 -18.35
N ASP A 211 -11.57 2.43 -17.86
CA ASP A 211 -12.14 1.10 -18.10
C ASP A 211 -13.47 0.95 -17.35
N LYS A 212 -14.57 0.83 -18.10
CA LYS A 212 -15.92 0.72 -17.52
C LYS A 212 -16.11 -0.50 -16.64
N ARG A 213 -15.29 -1.56 -16.76
CA ARG A 213 -15.38 -2.74 -15.88
C ARG A 213 -15.16 -2.40 -14.42
N TYR A 214 -14.51 -1.28 -14.11
CA TYR A 214 -14.42 -0.74 -12.75
C TYR A 214 -15.78 -0.39 -12.13
N THR A 215 -16.84 -0.19 -12.93
CA THR A 215 -18.21 0.02 -12.43
C THR A 215 -18.84 -1.24 -11.83
N GLY A 216 -18.25 -2.42 -12.10
CA GLY A 216 -18.73 -3.73 -11.67
C GLY A 216 -19.45 -4.53 -12.75
N VAL A 217 -19.57 -3.99 -13.96
CA VAL A 217 -20.23 -4.64 -15.11
C VAL A 217 -19.29 -4.65 -16.31
N ASP A 218 -19.12 -5.81 -16.91
CA ASP A 218 -18.53 -5.97 -18.23
C ASP A 218 -19.65 -5.89 -19.27
N GLU A 219 -19.90 -4.66 -19.76
CA GLU A 219 -20.96 -4.38 -20.76
C GLU A 219 -20.83 -5.25 -22.02
N LYS A 220 -19.60 -5.62 -22.42
CA LYS A 220 -19.36 -6.38 -23.66
C LYS A 220 -19.84 -7.82 -23.55
N ASN A 221 -19.69 -8.41 -22.37
CA ASN A 221 -20.02 -9.81 -22.11
C ASN A 221 -21.30 -9.94 -21.26
N SER A 222 -22.02 -8.84 -21.03
CA SER A 222 -23.20 -8.76 -20.15
C SER A 222 -22.98 -9.45 -18.80
N LYS A 223 -21.77 -9.32 -18.23
CA LYS A 223 -21.33 -10.08 -17.06
C LYS A 223 -20.97 -9.17 -15.89
N LEU A 224 -21.43 -9.53 -14.69
CA LEU A 224 -20.99 -8.88 -13.46
C LEU A 224 -19.51 -9.21 -13.19
N CYS A 225 -18.70 -8.20 -12.93
CA CYS A 225 -17.27 -8.33 -12.62
C CYS A 225 -16.86 -7.55 -11.35
N PRO A 226 -17.51 -7.79 -10.19
CA PRO A 226 -17.31 -6.97 -8.98
C PRO A 226 -15.90 -7.06 -8.37
N ASN A 227 -15.09 -8.03 -8.79
CA ASN A 227 -13.71 -8.22 -8.35
C ASN A 227 -12.67 -7.73 -9.38
N PHE A 228 -13.07 -7.09 -10.48
CA PHE A 228 -12.16 -6.66 -11.56
C PHE A 228 -10.93 -5.91 -11.04
N ILE A 229 -11.11 -4.96 -10.11
CA ILE A 229 -9.99 -4.23 -9.50
C ILE A 229 -8.95 -5.15 -8.83
N LYS A 230 -9.36 -6.25 -8.20
CA LYS A 230 -8.43 -7.20 -7.56
C LYS A 230 -7.56 -7.90 -8.59
N ASP A 231 -8.12 -8.25 -9.74
CA ASP A 231 -7.38 -8.89 -10.82
C ASP A 231 -6.33 -7.93 -11.40
N GLN A 232 -6.69 -6.65 -11.53
CA GLN A 232 -5.78 -5.60 -12.04
C GLN A 232 -4.60 -5.32 -11.10
N ILE A 233 -4.82 -5.40 -9.79
CA ILE A 233 -3.78 -5.07 -8.79
C ILE A 233 -3.08 -6.29 -8.19
N LYS A 234 -3.41 -7.52 -8.64
CA LYS A 234 -2.91 -8.76 -8.02
C LYS A 234 -1.37 -8.84 -8.01
N SER A 235 -0.73 -8.38 -9.09
CA SER A 235 0.73 -8.36 -9.24
C SER A 235 1.41 -7.31 -8.35
N TYR A 236 0.64 -6.39 -7.77
CA TYR A 236 1.13 -5.29 -6.93
C TYR A 236 0.76 -5.46 -5.46
N LYS A 237 0.31 -6.66 -5.06
CA LYS A 237 -0.07 -6.95 -3.67
C LYS A 237 1.06 -6.59 -2.71
N ASP A 238 2.26 -7.08 -3.02
CA ASP A 238 3.47 -6.91 -2.20
C ASP A 238 4.38 -5.79 -2.72
N TYR A 239 3.91 -5.01 -3.69
CA TYR A 239 4.65 -3.87 -4.22
C TYR A 239 4.68 -2.73 -3.19
N GLU A 240 5.87 -2.34 -2.78
CA GLU A 240 6.16 -1.23 -1.88
C GLU A 240 6.46 0.03 -2.71
N ILE A 241 5.77 1.12 -2.40
CA ILE A 241 5.94 2.39 -3.11
C ILE A 241 7.06 3.15 -2.42
N LEU A 242 8.28 2.98 -2.94
CA LEU A 242 9.48 3.66 -2.46
C LEU A 242 9.58 5.06 -3.07
N ARG A 243 8.62 5.92 -2.72
CA ARG A 243 8.57 7.30 -3.22
C ARG A 243 8.21 8.28 -2.11
N ALA A 244 9.04 9.30 -1.95
CA ALA A 244 8.73 10.42 -1.08
C ALA A 244 7.68 11.32 -1.74
N ASN A 245 6.61 11.63 -1.02
CA ASN A 245 5.54 12.46 -1.54
C ASN A 245 6.02 13.91 -1.71
N LYS A 246 5.78 14.49 -2.89
CA LYS A 246 6.19 15.88 -3.18
C LYS A 246 5.39 16.92 -2.40
N PHE A 247 4.11 16.66 -2.19
CA PHE A 247 3.16 17.60 -1.64
C PHE A 247 3.04 17.50 -0.13
N TYR A 248 3.12 16.29 0.41
CA TYR A 248 2.90 16.01 1.84
C TYR A 248 4.22 15.60 2.48
N LYS A 249 4.88 16.56 3.17
CA LYS A 249 6.15 16.37 3.87
C LYS A 249 5.96 16.44 5.38
#